data_AF-A0A2V9FBH3-F1
#
_entry.id   AF-A0A2V9FBH3-F1
#
_cell.length_a   1.000
_cell.length_b   1.000
_cell.length_c   1.000
_cell.angle_alpha   90.00
_cell.angle_beta   90.00
_cell.angle_gamma   90.00
#
_symmetry.space_group_name_H-M   'P 1'
#
loop_
_entity.id
_entity.type
_entity.pdbx_description
1 polymer ?
#
loop_
_entity_poly.entity_id
_entity_poly.type
_entity_poly.pdbx_seq_one_letter_code
_entity_poly.pdbx_strand_id
1 'polypeptide(L)'
;MAKARKPSSGSSRHSKGRPRSQPKSQKKKTFPPAPPAQRGGVELVDPRVQAQLKVYDEALALFHQQKFARAKQELEKVLEGPSKELADRARMHMKIAEQRMKPSHEQNPRTADEHYQRGVAMMNIGRWDDARESLDKARKAAPKADHIHYALAALDCLTGEADSALANLKVAIQLRPENRYHARNDEDFAFLQEDPRFTELLYPEKDGTAG
;
A
#
# COMPACT_ATOMS: atom_id res chain seq x y z
N MET A 1 29.05 1.93 -66.18
CA MET A 1 30.07 2.26 -67.19
C MET A 1 31.05 3.28 -66.63
N ALA A 2 32.33 3.05 -66.88
CA ALA A 2 33.49 3.72 -66.28
C ALA A 2 33.73 5.16 -66.77
N LYS A 3 34.46 5.94 -65.96
CA LYS A 3 35.67 6.75 -66.27
C LYS A 3 35.86 7.79 -65.16
N ALA A 4 36.86 7.72 -64.27
CA ALA A 4 38.32 7.73 -64.45
C ALA A 4 38.92 9.11 -64.81
N ARG A 5 39.76 9.58 -63.86
CA ARG A 5 41.05 10.30 -63.98
C ARG A 5 41.13 11.84 -63.83
N LYS A 6 41.96 12.19 -62.84
CA LYS A 6 42.79 13.40 -62.52
C LYS A 6 43.66 13.85 -63.72
N PRO A 7 44.65 14.81 -63.65
CA PRO A 7 45.22 15.60 -62.53
C PRO A 7 45.68 17.06 -62.88
N SER A 8 46.35 17.77 -61.95
CA SER A 8 47.61 18.58 -62.12
C SER A 8 47.75 19.61 -60.98
N SER A 9 48.81 19.48 -60.14
CA SER A 9 50.03 20.33 -60.05
C SER A 9 49.78 21.79 -59.67
N GLY A 10 50.45 22.43 -58.71
CA GLY A 10 51.66 22.14 -57.94
C GLY A 10 52.24 23.49 -57.51
N SER A 11 52.83 23.60 -56.32
CA SER A 11 53.99 24.49 -56.13
C SER A 11 54.69 24.23 -54.80
N SER A 12 55.99 24.00 -54.93
CA SER A 12 56.98 23.81 -53.88
C SER A 12 57.64 25.13 -53.47
N ARG A 13 58.10 25.25 -52.23
CA ARG A 13 59.37 25.89 -51.82
C ARG A 13 59.75 25.27 -50.45
N HIS A 14 60.79 24.41 -50.37
CA HIS A 14 62.19 24.73 -50.04
C HIS A 14 62.35 25.60 -48.78
N SER A 15 63.23 25.36 -47.80
CA SER A 15 64.06 24.24 -47.31
C SER A 15 64.72 24.76 -46.02
N LYS A 16 65.12 23.87 -45.10
CA LYS A 16 66.40 23.86 -44.34
C LYS A 16 66.27 23.21 -42.95
N GLY A 17 67.26 22.38 -42.64
CA GLY A 17 67.82 22.29 -41.28
C GLY A 17 67.44 21.08 -40.44
N ARG A 18 68.21 19.99 -40.57
CA ARG A 18 68.40 18.88 -39.60
C ARG A 18 68.88 19.42 -38.22
N PRO A 19 68.76 18.70 -37.07
CA PRO A 19 69.25 17.32 -36.94
C PRO A 19 68.42 16.33 -36.10
N ARG A 20 68.76 15.07 -36.36
CA ARG A 20 68.43 13.83 -35.63
C ARG A 20 68.75 13.97 -34.13
N SER A 21 67.77 13.70 -33.27
CA SER A 21 67.99 13.32 -31.87
C SER A 21 67.33 11.97 -31.57
N GLN A 22 68.08 11.10 -30.91
CA GLN A 22 67.77 9.72 -30.52
C GLN A 22 66.44 9.57 -29.74
N PRO A 23 65.79 8.40 -29.76
CA PRO A 23 64.58 8.15 -28.97
C PRO A 23 64.98 8.02 -27.49
N LYS A 24 64.60 9.00 -26.66
CA LYS A 24 64.60 8.82 -25.20
C LYS A 24 63.42 7.91 -24.85
N SER A 25 63.77 6.78 -24.26
CA SER A 25 62.90 5.83 -23.58
C SER A 25 61.80 6.55 -22.80
N GLN A 26 60.55 6.37 -23.24
CA GLN A 26 59.36 6.78 -22.50
C GLN A 26 59.37 6.04 -21.16
N LYS A 27 59.61 6.77 -20.06
CA LYS A 27 59.27 6.30 -18.73
C LYS A 27 57.78 5.96 -18.76
N LYS A 28 57.45 4.67 -18.63
CA LYS A 28 56.08 4.20 -18.36
C LYS A 28 55.59 4.99 -17.15
N LYS A 29 54.69 5.95 -17.37
CA LYS A 29 53.90 6.53 -16.29
C LYS A 29 53.04 5.39 -15.76
N THR A 30 53.46 4.82 -14.64
CA THR A 30 52.62 3.94 -13.82
C THR A 30 51.39 4.75 -13.43
N PHE A 31 50.25 4.44 -14.04
CA PHE A 31 48.96 4.89 -13.52
C PHE A 31 48.81 4.29 -12.11
N PRO A 32 48.25 5.04 -11.14
CA PRO A 32 47.86 4.43 -9.88
C PRO A 32 46.89 3.28 -10.17
N PRO A 33 46.92 2.17 -9.41
CA PRO A 33 45.98 1.08 -9.62
C PRO A 33 44.55 1.63 -9.55
N ALA A 34 43.70 1.19 -10.47
CA ALA A 34 42.28 1.52 -10.45
C ALA A 34 41.71 1.20 -9.04
N PRO A 35 40.80 2.04 -8.50
CA PRO A 35 40.14 1.71 -7.25
C PRO A 35 39.48 0.33 -7.41
N PRO A 36 39.51 -0.53 -6.38
CA PRO A 36 38.97 -1.87 -6.50
C PRO A 36 37.51 -1.77 -6.93
N ALA A 37 37.15 -2.53 -7.96
CA ALA A 37 35.76 -2.69 -8.36
C ALA A 37 34.96 -3.03 -7.08
N GLN A 38 33.97 -2.19 -6.76
CA GLN A 38 32.98 -2.49 -5.73
C GLN A 38 32.23 -3.74 -6.18
N ARG A 39 32.79 -4.91 -5.87
CA ARG A 39 32.08 -6.17 -5.88
C ARG A 39 30.97 -6.02 -4.85
N GLY A 40 29.74 -5.96 -5.32
CA GLY A 40 28.56 -6.06 -4.47
C GLY A 40 28.74 -7.25 -3.53
N GLY A 41 28.86 -6.94 -2.25
CA GLY A 41 29.03 -7.88 -1.16
C GLY A 41 28.26 -7.31 0.01
N VAL A 42 27.06 -7.85 0.20
CA VAL A 42 26.10 -7.66 1.30
C VAL A 42 26.43 -6.45 2.19
N GLU A 43 25.71 -5.35 2.01
CA GLU A 43 25.69 -4.28 3.00
C GLU A 43 25.22 -4.93 4.32
N LEU A 44 26.18 -5.18 5.22
CA LEU A 44 25.91 -5.72 6.54
C LEU A 44 25.12 -4.63 7.28
N VAL A 45 23.78 -4.69 7.17
CA VAL A 45 22.89 -3.80 7.90
C VAL A 45 23.31 -3.88 9.37
N ASP A 46 23.66 -2.73 9.95
CA ASP A 46 24.11 -2.64 11.35
C ASP A 46 23.15 -3.46 12.22
N PRO A 47 23.63 -4.41 13.05
CA PRO A 47 22.78 -5.22 13.92
C PRO A 47 21.79 -4.39 14.76
N ARG A 48 22.14 -3.14 15.08
CA ARG A 48 21.27 -2.20 15.79
C ARG A 48 20.13 -1.67 14.90
N VAL A 49 20.41 -1.39 13.62
CA VAL A 49 19.38 -1.04 12.63
C VAL A 49 18.48 -2.25 12.34
N GLN A 50 19.04 -3.46 12.27
CA GLN A 50 18.25 -4.68 12.10
C GLN A 50 17.34 -4.94 13.31
N ALA A 51 17.82 -4.70 14.54
CA ALA A 51 16.99 -4.78 15.73
C ALA A 51 15.89 -3.72 15.73
N GLN A 52 16.20 -2.48 15.35
CA GLN A 52 15.23 -1.40 15.20
C GLN A 52 14.15 -1.74 14.16
N LEU A 53 14.54 -2.35 13.03
CA LEU A 53 13.60 -2.80 11.99
C LEU A 53 12.64 -3.86 12.52
N LYS A 54 13.12 -4.83 13.31
CA LYS A 54 12.24 -5.85 13.91
C LYS A 54 11.19 -5.25 14.82
N VAL A 55 11.57 -4.30 15.68
CA VAL A 55 10.61 -3.59 16.55
C VAL A 55 9.59 -2.82 15.71
N TYR A 56 10.04 -2.22 14.61
CA TYR A 56 9.14 -1.52 13.68
C TYR A 56 8.14 -2.48 13.01
N ASP A 57 8.58 -3.66 12.55
CA ASP A 57 7.70 -4.66 11.96
C ASP A 57 6.65 -5.18 12.96
N GLU A 58 7.06 -5.42 14.21
CA GLU A 58 6.14 -5.78 15.30
C GLU A 58 5.11 -4.67 15.57
N ALA A 59 5.57 -3.42 15.58
CA ALA A 59 4.69 -2.27 15.75
C ALA A 59 3.67 -2.14 14.60
N LEU A 60 4.08 -2.41 13.36
CA LEU A 60 3.19 -2.44 12.20
C LEU A 60 2.18 -3.59 12.26
N ALA A 61 2.59 -4.77 12.73
CA ALA A 61 1.67 -5.87 12.95
C ALA A 61 0.57 -5.51 13.96
N LEU A 62 0.93 -4.84 15.06
CA LEU A 62 -0.03 -4.32 16.04
C LEU A 62 -0.93 -3.22 15.43
N PHE A 63 -0.35 -2.35 14.61
CA PHE A 63 -1.08 -1.28 13.93
C PHE A 63 -2.14 -1.82 12.97
N HIS A 64 -1.82 -2.85 12.18
CA HIS A 64 -2.77 -3.51 11.29
C HIS A 64 -3.86 -4.25 12.07
N GLN A 65 -3.54 -4.78 13.25
CA GLN A 65 -4.51 -5.37 14.18
C GLN A 65 -5.35 -4.33 14.96
N GLN A 66 -5.29 -3.04 14.62
CA GLN A 66 -5.99 -1.94 15.32
C GLN A 66 -5.60 -1.75 16.79
N LYS A 67 -4.51 -2.38 17.26
CA LYS A 67 -4.01 -2.25 18.63
C LYS A 67 -3.22 -0.96 18.78
N PHE A 68 -3.82 0.18 18.43
CA PHE A 68 -3.16 1.48 18.28
C PHE A 68 -2.40 1.93 19.53
N ALA A 69 -2.93 1.65 20.73
CA ALA A 69 -2.25 1.97 21.98
C ALA A 69 -0.93 1.20 22.13
N ARG A 70 -0.94 -0.12 21.86
CA ARG A 70 0.28 -0.96 21.91
C ARG A 70 1.22 -0.65 20.74
N ALA A 71 0.67 -0.44 19.55
CA ALA A 71 1.43 -0.05 18.37
C ALA A 71 2.21 1.25 18.65
N LYS A 72 1.55 2.26 19.24
CA LYS A 72 2.21 3.52 19.62
C LYS A 72 3.39 3.28 20.58
N GLN A 73 3.22 2.44 21.60
CA GLN A 73 4.29 2.11 22.55
C GLN A 73 5.50 1.46 21.85
N GLU A 74 5.28 0.53 20.90
CA GLU A 74 6.39 -0.07 20.16
C GLU A 74 7.03 0.92 19.18
N LEU A 75 6.24 1.78 18.53
CA LEU A 75 6.76 2.83 17.64
C LEU A 75 7.63 3.86 18.39
N GLU A 76 7.34 4.15 19.66
CA GLU A 76 8.18 5.01 20.49
C GLU A 76 9.58 4.43 20.66
N LYS A 77 9.70 3.10 20.87
CA LYS A 77 11.01 2.42 20.95
C LYS A 77 11.79 2.50 19.63
N VAL A 78 11.09 2.50 18.48
CA VAL A 78 11.73 2.66 17.17
C VAL A 78 12.44 4.01 17.06
N LEU A 79 11.97 5.05 17.76
CA LEU A 79 12.58 6.39 17.73
C LEU A 79 13.94 6.46 18.40
N GLU A 80 14.24 5.51 19.31
CA GLU A 80 15.51 5.45 20.05
C GLU A 80 16.64 4.80 19.22
N GLY A 81 16.29 4.17 18.10
CA GLY A 81 17.25 3.48 17.24
C GLY A 81 18.08 4.40 16.34
N PRO A 82 19.18 3.87 15.75
CA PRO A 82 20.12 4.66 14.97
C PRO A 82 19.62 5.12 13.59
N SER A 83 18.63 4.43 13.01
CA SER A 83 18.06 4.79 11.69
C SER A 83 17.04 5.91 11.82
N LYS A 84 17.37 7.07 11.24
CA LYS A 84 16.46 8.22 11.14
C LYS A 84 15.27 7.94 10.23
N GLU A 85 15.47 7.18 9.15
CA GLU A 85 14.40 6.84 8.20
C GLU A 85 13.31 6.00 8.88
N LEU A 86 13.70 4.98 9.66
CA LEU A 86 12.74 4.19 10.45
C LEU A 86 12.04 5.05 11.50
N ALA A 87 12.76 5.96 12.15
CA ALA A 87 12.17 6.89 13.10
C ALA A 87 11.16 7.86 12.45
N ASP A 88 11.43 8.35 11.24
CA ASP A 88 10.49 9.21 10.48
C ASP A 88 9.22 8.45 10.11
N ARG A 89 9.34 7.21 9.62
CA ARG A 89 8.18 6.36 9.36
C ARG A 89 7.40 6.07 10.63
N ALA A 90 8.08 5.75 11.73
CA ALA A 90 7.43 5.50 13.01
C ALA A 90 6.62 6.71 13.51
N ARG A 91 7.15 7.94 13.39
CA ARG A 91 6.41 9.18 13.71
C ARG A 91 5.12 9.31 12.91
N MET A 92 5.14 8.97 11.62
CA MET A 92 3.95 9.01 10.77
C MET A 92 2.90 8.01 11.27
N HIS A 93 3.28 6.76 11.55
CA HIS A 93 2.36 5.75 12.08
C HIS A 93 1.83 6.11 13.48
N MET A 94 2.65 6.71 14.34
CA MET A 94 2.20 7.19 15.66
C MET A 94 1.13 8.25 15.53
N LYS A 95 1.31 9.23 14.64
CA LYS A 95 0.32 10.29 14.42
C LYS A 95 -1.02 9.72 13.96
N ILE A 96 -0.99 8.71 13.09
CA ILE A 96 -2.21 8.01 12.64
C ILE A 96 -2.83 7.23 13.81
N ALA A 97 -2.03 6.50 14.59
CA ALA A 97 -2.50 5.75 15.76
C ALA A 97 -3.19 6.68 16.77
N GLU A 98 -2.59 7.84 17.08
CA GLU A 98 -3.18 8.86 17.94
C GLU A 98 -4.49 9.39 17.39
N GLN A 99 -4.55 9.69 16.09
CA GLN A 99 -5.78 10.15 15.45
C GLN A 99 -6.89 9.11 15.54
N ARG A 100 -6.57 7.83 15.33
CA ARG A 100 -7.55 6.73 15.43
C ARG A 100 -8.00 6.49 16.87
N MET A 101 -7.14 6.76 17.85
CA MET A 101 -7.48 6.67 19.28
C MET A 101 -8.24 7.88 19.81
N LYS A 102 -8.23 9.02 19.11
CA LYS A 102 -8.96 10.20 19.58
C LYS A 102 -10.44 9.85 19.69
N PRO A 103 -11.09 10.15 20.83
CA PRO A 103 -12.53 9.98 20.92
C PRO A 103 -13.19 10.79 19.81
N SER A 104 -14.14 10.17 19.10
CA SER A 104 -14.91 10.93 18.12
C SER A 104 -15.69 11.99 18.89
N HIS A 105 -15.42 13.25 18.60
CA HIS A 105 -16.11 14.39 19.17
C HIS A 105 -17.43 14.55 18.42
N GLU A 106 -18.29 13.54 18.46
CA GLU A 106 -19.52 13.55 17.67
C GLU A 106 -20.76 13.25 18.49
N GLN A 107 -21.68 14.20 18.26
CA GLN A 107 -23.06 14.32 18.64
C GLN A 107 -23.72 12.98 18.95
N ASN A 108 -24.39 12.90 20.10
CA ASN A 108 -25.19 11.75 20.51
C ASN A 108 -26.20 11.40 19.39
N PRO A 109 -25.95 10.36 18.58
CA PRO A 109 -26.87 9.95 17.55
C PRO A 109 -28.13 9.42 18.22
N ARG A 110 -29.30 9.76 17.68
CA ARG A 110 -30.61 9.39 18.22
C ARG A 110 -31.41 8.54 17.24
N THR A 111 -31.16 8.67 15.94
CA THR A 111 -31.88 7.93 14.91
C THR A 111 -31.05 6.78 14.35
N ALA A 112 -31.72 5.83 13.71
CA ALA A 112 -31.03 4.73 13.02
C ALA A 112 -30.08 5.25 11.93
N ASP A 113 -30.51 6.26 11.16
CA ASP A 113 -29.71 6.84 10.08
C ASP A 113 -28.51 7.63 10.60
N GLU A 114 -28.63 8.35 11.72
CA GLU A 114 -27.47 9.02 12.34
C GLU A 114 -26.45 8.00 12.85
N HIS A 115 -26.91 6.89 13.45
CA HIS A 115 -26.04 5.79 13.86
C HIS A 115 -25.38 5.12 12.64
N TYR A 116 -26.11 4.94 11.54
CA TYR A 116 -25.58 4.43 10.28
C TYR A 116 -24.50 5.35 9.70
N GLN A 117 -24.79 6.65 9.58
CA GLN A 117 -23.85 7.65 9.06
C GLN A 117 -22.57 7.70 9.88
N ARG A 118 -22.69 7.66 11.21
CA ARG A 118 -21.54 7.54 12.11
C ARG A 118 -20.77 6.24 11.86
N GLY A 119 -21.47 5.11 11.71
CA GLY A 119 -20.86 3.82 11.39
C GLY A 119 -20.01 3.87 10.12
N VAL A 120 -20.57 4.39 9.03
CA VAL A 120 -19.87 4.58 7.75
C VAL A 120 -18.70 5.55 7.89
N ALA A 121 -18.86 6.65 8.61
CA ALA A 121 -17.76 7.58 8.87
C ALA A 121 -16.60 6.90 9.62
N MET A 122 -16.90 6.05 10.61
CA MET A 122 -15.91 5.26 11.34
C MET A 122 -15.24 4.21 10.45
N MET A 123 -15.96 3.58 9.52
CA MET A 123 -15.37 2.68 8.52
C MET A 123 -14.35 3.41 7.65
N ASN A 124 -14.69 4.59 7.14
CA ASN A 124 -13.81 5.36 6.26
C ASN A 124 -12.49 5.77 6.92
N ILE A 125 -12.47 5.95 8.24
CA ILE A 125 -11.24 6.27 9.00
C ILE A 125 -10.55 5.03 9.59
N GLY A 126 -11.11 3.84 9.33
CA GLY A 126 -10.59 2.56 9.81
C GLY A 126 -10.72 2.38 11.31
N ARG A 127 -11.81 2.83 11.93
CA ARG A 127 -12.16 2.54 13.32
C ARG A 127 -13.25 1.48 13.35
N TRP A 128 -12.85 0.22 13.19
CA TRP A 128 -13.78 -0.88 12.94
C TRP A 128 -14.70 -1.18 14.14
N ASP A 129 -14.16 -1.09 15.37
CA ASP A 129 -14.93 -1.32 16.59
C ASP A 129 -16.03 -0.26 16.79
N ASP A 130 -15.70 1.01 16.58
CA ASP A 130 -16.67 2.11 16.68
C ASP A 130 -17.72 2.06 15.55
N ALA A 131 -17.30 1.63 14.36
CA ALA A 131 -18.19 1.38 13.24
C ALA A 131 -19.19 0.27 13.60
N ARG A 132 -18.71 -0.85 14.13
CA ARG A 132 -19.54 -1.98 14.59
C ARG A 132 -20.56 -1.53 15.61
N GLU A 133 -20.12 -0.82 16.66
CA GLU A 133 -21.02 -0.35 17.72
C GLU A 133 -22.13 0.55 17.15
N SER A 134 -21.77 1.46 16.24
CA SER A 134 -22.72 2.39 15.63
C SER A 134 -23.71 1.67 14.71
N LEU A 135 -23.24 0.78 13.84
CA LEU A 135 -24.09 0.01 12.94
C LEU A 135 -24.99 -0.98 13.70
N ASP A 136 -24.52 -1.57 14.80
CA ASP A 136 -25.35 -2.43 15.66
C ASP A 136 -26.48 -1.66 16.34
N LYS A 137 -26.23 -0.42 16.79
CA LYS A 137 -27.28 0.48 17.28
C LYS A 137 -28.27 0.84 16.19
N ALA A 138 -27.77 1.14 14.98
CA ALA A 138 -28.59 1.41 13.81
C ALA A 138 -29.52 0.22 13.48
N ARG A 139 -28.96 -1.01 13.46
CA ARG A 139 -29.70 -2.25 13.21
C ARG A 139 -30.78 -2.51 14.25
N LYS A 140 -30.48 -2.26 15.54
CA LYS A 140 -31.48 -2.37 16.62
C LYS A 140 -32.63 -1.39 16.45
N ALA A 141 -32.33 -0.16 16.02
CA ALA A 141 -33.34 0.87 15.80
C ALA A 141 -34.18 0.64 14.53
N ALA A 142 -33.58 0.10 13.47
CA ALA A 142 -34.25 -0.19 12.20
C ALA A 142 -33.87 -1.58 11.64
N PRO A 143 -34.45 -2.67 12.17
CA PRO A 143 -34.03 -4.04 11.81
C PRO A 143 -34.35 -4.45 10.37
N LYS A 144 -35.20 -3.70 9.66
CA LYS A 144 -35.60 -3.95 8.27
C LYS A 144 -34.97 -2.98 7.27
N ALA A 145 -34.01 -2.17 7.70
CA ALA A 145 -33.27 -1.26 6.83
C ALA A 145 -32.15 -2.03 6.13
N ASP A 146 -32.28 -2.22 4.82
CA ASP A 146 -31.35 -3.02 4.02
C ASP A 146 -29.96 -2.39 3.96
N HIS A 147 -29.86 -1.06 3.87
CA HIS A 147 -28.58 -0.32 3.84
C HIS A 147 -27.74 -0.52 5.10
N ILE A 148 -28.39 -0.78 6.25
CA ILE A 148 -27.68 -1.05 7.51
C ILE A 148 -27.07 -2.46 7.50
N HIS A 149 -27.82 -3.46 7.03
CA HIS A 149 -27.29 -4.81 6.86
C HIS A 149 -26.19 -4.84 5.79
N TYR A 150 -26.34 -4.05 4.73
CA TYR A 150 -25.32 -3.90 3.69
C TYR A 150 -24.02 -3.32 4.26
N ALA A 151 -24.08 -2.23 5.04
CA ALA A 151 -22.90 -1.65 5.67
C ALA A 151 -22.26 -2.58 6.72
N LEU A 152 -23.06 -3.37 7.45
CA LEU A 152 -22.52 -4.40 8.34
C LEU A 152 -21.77 -5.49 7.55
N ALA A 153 -22.29 -5.89 6.39
CA ALA A 153 -21.63 -6.85 5.53
C ALA A 153 -20.31 -6.33 4.95
N ALA A 154 -20.28 -5.07 4.53
CA ALA A 154 -19.07 -4.39 4.09
C ALA A 154 -18.04 -4.31 5.24
N LEU A 155 -18.47 -3.91 6.45
CA LEU A 155 -17.61 -3.88 7.63
C LEU A 155 -17.04 -5.27 7.97
N ASP A 156 -17.88 -6.31 7.95
CA ASP A 156 -17.45 -7.69 8.18
C ASP A 156 -16.35 -8.09 7.19
N CYS A 157 -16.55 -7.76 5.91
CA CYS A 157 -15.60 -8.04 4.84
C CYS A 157 -14.27 -7.29 5.05
N LEU A 158 -14.30 -6.00 5.40
CA LEU A 158 -13.13 -5.19 5.74
C LEU A 158 -12.37 -5.72 6.97
N THR A 159 -13.06 -6.42 7.87
CA THR A 159 -12.46 -7.05 9.06
C THR A 159 -12.10 -8.52 8.88
N GLY A 160 -12.32 -9.10 7.70
CA GLY A 160 -11.97 -10.50 7.39
C GLY A 160 -12.99 -11.55 7.89
N GLU A 161 -14.19 -11.11 8.29
CA GLU A 161 -15.24 -11.96 8.86
C GLU A 161 -16.19 -12.47 7.76
N ALA A 162 -15.71 -13.38 6.90
CA ALA A 162 -16.41 -13.82 5.69
C ALA A 162 -17.85 -14.34 5.94
N ASP A 163 -18.04 -15.17 6.96
CA ASP A 163 -19.34 -15.78 7.25
C ASP A 163 -20.38 -14.75 7.70
N SER A 164 -19.97 -13.79 8.54
CA SER A 164 -20.80 -12.68 8.98
C SER A 164 -21.15 -11.76 7.80
N ALA A 165 -20.18 -11.48 6.93
CA ALA A 165 -20.37 -10.65 5.75
C ALA A 165 -21.44 -11.25 4.82
N LEU A 166 -21.34 -12.53 4.50
CA LEU A 166 -22.31 -13.24 3.66
C LEU A 166 -23.70 -13.28 4.30
N ALA A 167 -23.79 -13.49 5.61
CA ALA A 167 -25.07 -13.52 6.33
C ALA A 167 -25.77 -12.15 6.28
N ASN A 168 -25.05 -11.06 6.58
CA ASN A 168 -25.61 -9.72 6.54
C ASN A 168 -25.96 -9.29 5.11
N LEU A 169 -25.12 -9.60 4.13
CA LEU A 169 -25.39 -9.29 2.73
C LEU A 169 -26.63 -10.04 2.22
N LYS A 170 -26.82 -11.29 2.64
CA LYS A 170 -28.01 -12.07 2.30
C LYS A 170 -29.29 -11.41 2.83
N VAL A 171 -29.26 -10.91 4.06
CA VAL A 171 -30.39 -10.15 4.62
C VAL A 171 -30.64 -8.87 3.83
N ALA A 172 -29.58 -8.11 3.50
CA ALA A 172 -29.71 -6.89 2.70
C ALA A 172 -30.34 -7.16 1.31
N ILE A 173 -29.95 -8.24 0.65
CA ILE A 173 -30.50 -8.67 -0.65
C ILE A 173 -31.95 -9.15 -0.53
N GLN A 174 -32.31 -9.85 0.55
CA GLN A 174 -33.69 -10.27 0.80
C GLN A 174 -34.62 -9.07 1.03
N LEU A 175 -34.13 -8.02 1.69
CA LEU A 175 -34.88 -6.78 1.91
C LEU A 175 -34.97 -5.93 0.64
N ARG A 176 -33.87 -5.85 -0.13
CA ARG A 176 -33.78 -5.13 -1.42
C ARG A 176 -32.92 -5.92 -2.42
N PRO A 177 -33.53 -6.56 -3.43
CA PRO A 177 -32.79 -7.33 -4.44
C PRO A 177 -31.74 -6.52 -5.22
N GLU A 178 -31.90 -5.20 -5.33
CA GLU A 178 -30.96 -4.28 -5.99
C GLU A 178 -29.58 -4.28 -5.34
N ASN A 179 -29.47 -4.66 -4.06
CA ASN A 179 -28.20 -4.80 -3.36
C ASN A 179 -27.25 -5.81 -4.02
N ARG A 180 -27.76 -6.76 -4.83
CA ARG A 180 -26.91 -7.61 -5.68
C ARG A 180 -26.08 -6.80 -6.67
N TYR A 181 -26.70 -5.81 -7.31
CA TYR A 181 -25.99 -4.97 -8.26
C TYR A 181 -24.95 -4.09 -7.57
N HIS A 182 -25.28 -3.54 -6.41
CA HIS A 182 -24.33 -2.76 -5.61
C HIS A 182 -23.13 -3.63 -5.18
N ALA A 183 -23.36 -4.78 -4.55
CA ALA A 183 -22.28 -5.65 -4.07
C ALA A 183 -21.37 -6.21 -5.16
N ARG A 184 -21.85 -6.37 -6.41
CA ARG A 184 -21.00 -6.76 -7.55
C ARG A 184 -19.94 -5.73 -7.91
N ASN A 185 -20.22 -4.44 -7.68
CA ASN A 185 -19.40 -3.32 -8.11
C ASN A 185 -18.70 -2.61 -6.95
N ASP A 186 -18.85 -3.12 -5.72
CA ASP A 186 -18.35 -2.49 -4.51
C ASP A 186 -17.05 -3.18 -4.05
N GLU A 187 -15.99 -2.38 -3.93
CA GLU A 187 -14.64 -2.84 -3.56
C GLU A 187 -14.57 -3.30 -2.09
N ASP A 188 -15.50 -2.88 -1.24
CA ASP A 188 -15.56 -3.33 0.15
C ASP A 188 -15.77 -4.86 0.23
N PHE A 189 -16.34 -5.47 -0.82
CA PHE A 189 -16.52 -6.92 -0.92
C PHE A 189 -15.36 -7.66 -1.62
N ALA A 190 -14.23 -7.00 -1.89
CA ALA A 190 -13.09 -7.61 -2.58
C ALA A 190 -12.62 -8.91 -1.91
N PHE A 191 -12.64 -8.98 -0.58
CA PHE A 191 -12.25 -10.17 0.18
C PHE A 191 -13.18 -11.38 -0.04
N LEU A 192 -14.42 -11.18 -0.53
CA LEU A 192 -15.36 -12.25 -0.85
C LEU A 192 -15.37 -12.66 -2.33
N GLN A 193 -14.65 -11.97 -3.22
CA GLN A 193 -14.73 -12.20 -4.67
C GLN A 193 -14.36 -13.64 -5.07
N GLU A 194 -13.45 -14.27 -4.32
CA GLU A 194 -13.04 -15.66 -4.56
C GLU A 194 -13.91 -16.68 -3.82
N ASP A 195 -14.85 -16.25 -2.96
CA ASP A 195 -15.77 -17.14 -2.26
C ASP A 195 -16.95 -17.54 -3.18
N PRO A 196 -17.12 -18.83 -3.52
CA PRO A 196 -18.22 -19.28 -4.37
C PRO A 196 -19.61 -18.92 -3.82
N ARG A 197 -19.75 -18.86 -2.49
CA ARG A 197 -21.01 -18.49 -1.82
C ARG A 197 -21.40 -17.05 -2.11
N PHE A 198 -20.41 -16.16 -2.27
CA PHE A 198 -20.65 -14.77 -2.67
C PHE A 198 -21.18 -14.71 -4.11
N THR A 199 -20.56 -15.47 -5.02
CA THR A 199 -21.02 -15.56 -6.42
C THR A 199 -22.48 -16.06 -6.50
N GLU A 200 -22.81 -17.14 -5.80
CA GLU A 200 -24.18 -17.67 -5.74
C GLU A 200 -25.16 -16.63 -5.14
N LEU A 201 -24.72 -15.94 -4.09
CA LEU A 201 -25.51 -14.88 -3.46
C LEU A 201 -25.71 -13.66 -4.35
N LEU A 202 -24.89 -13.46 -5.38
CA LEU A 202 -25.06 -12.37 -6.35
C LEU A 202 -25.80 -12.81 -7.61
N TYR A 203 -25.59 -14.03 -8.09
CA TYR A 203 -26.19 -14.58 -9.30
C TYR A 203 -26.99 -15.83 -8.94
N PRO A 204 -28.26 -15.67 -8.49
CA PRO A 204 -29.06 -16.85 -8.22
C PRO A 204 -29.36 -17.49 -9.58
N GLU A 205 -29.20 -18.80 -9.68
CA GLU A 205 -29.71 -19.55 -10.84
C GLU A 205 -31.15 -19.09 -11.08
N LYS A 206 -31.46 -18.68 -12.32
CA LYS A 206 -32.84 -18.38 -12.67
C LYS A 206 -33.59 -19.70 -12.50
N ASP A 207 -34.39 -19.82 -11.44
CA ASP A 207 -35.39 -20.87 -11.36
C ASP A 207 -36.11 -20.90 -12.71
N GLY A 208 -36.05 -22.05 -13.37
CA GLY A 208 -36.52 -22.24 -14.73
C GLY A 208 -38.01 -21.92 -14.86
N THR A 209 -38.34 -20.65 -15.08
CA THR A 209 -39.63 -20.22 -15.57
C THR A 209 -39.52 -20.09 -17.08
N ALA A 210 -39.56 -21.23 -17.77
CA ALA A 210 -40.10 -21.32 -19.11
C ALA A 210 -41.39 -22.13 -18.98
N GLY A 211 -42.50 -21.41 -18.88
CA GLY A 211 -43.84 -21.95 -19.14
C GLY A 211 -44.09 -22.07 -20.63
#